data_AF-A0A3A8FB11-F1
#
_entry.id   AF-A0A3A8FB11-F1
#
_cell.length_a   1.000
_cell.length_b   1.000
_cell.length_c   1.000
_cell.angle_alpha   90.00
_cell.angle_beta   90.00
_cell.angle_gamma   90.00
#
_symmetry.space_group_name_H-M   'P 1'
#
loop_
_entity.id
_entity.type
_entity.pdbx_description
1 polymer ?
#
loop_
_entity_poly.entity_id
_entity_poly.type
_entity_poly.pdbx_seq_one_letter_code
_entity_poly.pdbx_strand_id
1 'polypeptide(L)'
;MKKLLLSLVGVCLVTSAFAYEEPLRKAKCFYVVNNKPQNIQACHIGAVGGAGGIQRSFSINQNDFVLEWFDAGLPNEVYRITKNNGKAINATNYYRSSKSLAVVKNPRIADWECIKDNNGVTHFCYK
;
A
#
# COMPACT_ATOMS: atom_id res chain seq x y z
N MET A 1 38.56 -6.74 49.55
CA MET A 1 38.07 -8.04 49.01
C MET A 1 36.61 -7.83 48.68
N LYS A 2 36.29 -7.56 47.40
CA LYS A 2 35.89 -8.52 46.35
C LYS A 2 34.41 -8.93 46.48
N LYS A 3 33.64 -8.52 45.43
CA LYS A 3 32.39 -9.12 44.92
C LYS A 3 31.15 -8.71 45.75
N LEU A 4 30.21 -7.94 45.23
CA LEU A 4 29.25 -8.36 44.19
C LEU A 4 28.77 -7.12 43.41
N LEU A 5 29.35 -6.90 42.23
CA LEU A 5 28.92 -5.92 41.24
C LEU A 5 28.60 -6.72 39.97
N LEU A 6 27.57 -7.58 39.97
CA LEU A 6 27.32 -8.48 38.82
C LEU A 6 25.93 -9.16 38.87
N SER A 7 24.84 -8.39 38.96
CA SER A 7 23.50 -9.00 38.79
C SER A 7 22.47 -8.14 38.04
N LEU A 8 22.84 -7.02 37.44
CA LEU A 8 21.91 -6.21 36.65
C LEU A 8 22.45 -5.87 35.24
N VAL A 9 23.18 -6.81 34.63
CA VAL A 9 23.59 -6.73 33.22
C VAL A 9 23.04 -7.95 32.50
N GLY A 10 22.04 -7.73 31.66
CA GLY A 10 21.24 -8.77 31.02
C GLY A 10 19.81 -8.59 31.51
N VAL A 11 18.89 -8.02 30.76
CA VAL A 11 18.51 -8.42 29.41
C VAL A 11 17.88 -7.19 28.73
N CYS A 12 18.69 -6.33 28.10
CA CYS A 12 18.18 -5.51 27.00
C CYS A 12 18.35 -6.33 25.73
N LEU A 13 17.54 -7.38 25.58
CA LEU A 13 17.29 -7.97 24.26
C LEU A 13 16.58 -6.87 23.48
N VAL A 14 17.38 -6.07 22.78
CA VAL A 14 16.95 -5.21 21.69
C VAL A 14 16.30 -6.12 20.66
N THR A 15 15.00 -6.33 20.79
CA THR A 15 14.17 -6.78 19.70
C THR A 15 14.15 -5.64 18.69
N SER A 16 15.13 -5.62 17.79
CA SER A 16 15.07 -4.81 16.58
C SER A 16 13.88 -5.29 15.76
N ALA A 17 12.70 -4.71 16.01
CA ALA A 17 11.56 -4.82 15.13
C ALA A 17 11.93 -4.10 13.84
N PHE A 18 12.50 -4.85 12.89
CA PHE A 18 12.82 -4.34 11.58
C PHE A 18 11.50 -4.05 10.85
N ALA A 19 11.08 -2.78 10.84
CA ALA A 19 10.14 -2.31 9.84
C ALA A 19 10.86 -2.38 8.49
N TYR A 20 10.40 -3.26 7.61
CA TYR A 20 10.98 -3.40 6.28
C TYR A 20 10.37 -2.30 5.40
N GLU A 21 11.16 -1.25 5.14
CA GLU A 21 10.82 -0.18 4.20
C GLU A 21 11.39 -0.51 2.82
N GLU A 22 10.50 -0.73 1.84
CA GLU A 22 10.90 -0.79 0.44
C GLU A 22 11.15 0.61 -0.10
N PRO A 23 12.29 0.84 -0.79
CA PRO A 23 12.56 2.12 -1.43
C PRO A 23 11.51 2.42 -2.50
N LEU A 24 11.16 3.70 -2.65
CA LEU A 24 10.23 4.19 -3.67
C LEU A 24 10.66 3.73 -5.06
N ARG A 25 9.83 2.90 -5.72
CA ARG A 25 10.03 2.42 -7.08
C ARG A 25 9.25 3.29 -8.06
N LYS A 26 9.85 3.55 -9.22
CA LYS A 26 9.13 4.17 -10.35
C LYS A 26 8.12 3.18 -10.91
N ALA A 27 6.90 3.66 -11.11
CA ALA A 27 5.78 2.90 -11.65
C ALA A 27 5.02 3.75 -12.67
N LYS A 28 3.99 3.15 -13.28
CA LYS A 28 3.00 3.88 -14.07
C LYS A 28 1.68 3.88 -13.32
N CYS A 29 0.96 4.99 -13.37
CA CYS A 29 -0.35 5.13 -12.74
C CYS A 29 -1.32 5.87 -13.66
N PHE A 30 -2.62 5.70 -13.45
CA PHE A 30 -3.67 6.53 -14.05
C PHE A 30 -4.91 6.60 -13.14
N TYR A 31 -5.66 7.69 -13.25
CA TYR A 31 -6.97 7.82 -12.61
C TYR A 31 -8.08 7.20 -13.47
N VAL A 32 -9.17 6.80 -12.84
CA VAL A 32 -10.39 6.38 -13.52
C VAL A 32 -11.51 7.35 -13.16
N VAL A 33 -12.05 8.03 -14.16
CA VAL A 33 -13.16 8.98 -13.99
C VAL A 33 -14.32 8.48 -14.84
N ASN A 34 -15.52 8.35 -14.25
CA ASN A 34 -16.70 7.79 -14.93
C ASN A 34 -16.42 6.44 -15.61
N ASN A 35 -15.72 5.55 -14.90
CA ASN A 35 -15.27 4.23 -15.37
C ASN A 35 -14.30 4.23 -16.56
N LYS A 36 -13.82 5.41 -16.98
CA LYS A 36 -12.86 5.58 -18.09
C LYS A 36 -11.45 5.88 -17.57
N PRO A 37 -10.43 5.12 -18.02
CA PRO A 37 -9.03 5.44 -17.74
C PRO A 37 -8.69 6.85 -18.24
N GLN A 38 -7.97 7.59 -17.43
CA GLN A 38 -7.35 8.85 -17.80
C GLN A 38 -5.91 8.60 -18.25
N ASN A 39 -5.18 9.68 -18.57
CA ASN A 39 -3.80 9.60 -19.05
C ASN A 39 -2.90 8.79 -18.09
N ILE A 40 -2.13 7.87 -18.66
CA ILE A 40 -1.10 7.11 -17.96
C ILE A 40 0.11 8.00 -17.76
N GLN A 41 0.61 8.06 -16.54
CA GLN A 41 1.73 8.89 -16.14
C GLN A 41 2.69 8.14 -15.22
N ALA A 42 3.90 8.67 -15.08
CA ALA A 42 4.85 8.15 -14.09
C ALA A 42 4.36 8.47 -12.67
N CYS A 43 4.60 7.54 -11.75
CA CYS A 43 4.32 7.69 -10.33
C CYS A 43 5.39 6.95 -9.51
N HIS A 44 5.37 7.16 -8.20
CA HIS A 44 6.23 6.43 -7.27
C HIS A 44 5.39 5.55 -6.35
N ILE A 45 5.88 4.35 -6.07
CA ILE A 45 5.26 3.39 -5.15
C ILE A 45 6.30 2.96 -4.12
N GLY A 46 5.98 3.13 -2.85
CA GLY A 46 6.75 2.57 -1.73
C GLY A 46 5.90 1.56 -0.98
N ALA A 47 6.54 0.64 -0.28
CA ALA A 47 5.83 -0.28 0.60
C ALA A 47 6.56 -0.38 1.93
N VAL A 48 5.82 -0.40 3.02
CA VAL A 48 6.36 -0.64 4.36
C VAL A 48 5.54 -1.76 4.98
N GLY A 49 6.23 -2.80 5.46
CA GLY A 49 5.60 -3.92 6.15
C GLY A 49 5.88 -3.88 7.64
N GLY A 50 4.86 -4.14 8.46
CA GLY A 50 4.97 -4.26 9.91
C GLY A 50 4.06 -5.34 10.48
N ALA A 51 4.16 -5.60 11.78
CA ALA A 51 3.44 -6.68 12.49
C ALA A 51 1.90 -6.59 12.46
N GLY A 52 1.32 -5.54 11.85
CA GLY A 52 -0.12 -5.32 11.76
C GLY A 52 -0.66 -5.12 10.34
N GLY A 53 0.15 -5.25 9.28
CA GLY A 53 -0.31 -5.07 7.90
C GLY A 53 0.76 -4.54 6.95
N ILE A 54 0.38 -4.42 5.68
CA ILE A 54 1.22 -3.83 4.63
C ILE A 54 0.68 -2.44 4.31
N GLN A 55 1.53 -1.45 4.36
CA GLN A 55 1.23 -0.11 3.88
C GLN A 55 1.92 0.11 2.54
N ARG A 56 1.21 0.67 1.57
CA ARG A 56 1.76 1.07 0.28
C ARG A 56 1.52 2.55 0.07
N SER A 57 2.58 3.31 -0.14
CA SER A 57 2.52 4.74 -0.42
C SER A 57 2.60 4.98 -1.93
N PHE A 58 1.83 5.93 -2.42
CA PHE A 58 1.81 6.34 -3.83
C PHE A 58 1.93 7.86 -3.91
N SER A 59 2.64 8.36 -4.92
CA SER A 59 2.60 9.79 -5.27
C SER A 59 2.18 9.95 -6.73
N ILE A 60 1.02 10.56 -6.96
CA ILE A 60 0.38 10.74 -8.26
C ILE A 60 -0.10 12.20 -8.39
N ASN A 61 0.46 12.96 -9.33
CA ASN A 61 0.08 14.37 -9.59
C ASN A 61 -0.04 15.22 -8.32
N GLN A 62 1.02 15.26 -7.50
CA GLN A 62 1.07 15.99 -6.23
C GLN A 62 0.11 15.49 -5.15
N ASN A 63 -0.60 14.39 -5.39
CA ASN A 63 -1.38 13.73 -4.38
C ASN A 63 -0.64 12.50 -3.88
N ASP A 64 -0.43 12.45 -2.57
CA ASP A 64 0.11 11.31 -1.88
C ASP A 64 -1.04 10.45 -1.36
N PHE A 65 -0.97 9.16 -1.64
CA PHE A 65 -1.92 8.18 -1.18
C PHE A 65 -1.21 7.17 -0.29
N VAL A 66 -1.88 6.77 0.78
CA VAL A 66 -1.45 5.68 1.63
C VAL A 66 -2.54 4.64 1.59
N LEU A 67 -2.23 3.47 1.02
CA LEU A 67 -3.06 2.29 1.04
C LEU A 67 -2.61 1.41 2.19
N GLU A 68 -3.51 1.14 3.11
CA GLU A 68 -3.30 0.19 4.20
C GLU A 68 -4.04 -1.09 3.85
N TRP A 69 -3.33 -2.20 3.88
CA TRP A 69 -3.86 -3.54 3.64
C TRP A 69 -3.62 -4.40 4.88
N PHE A 70 -4.72 -4.78 5.52
CA PHE A 70 -4.74 -5.64 6.69
C PHE A 70 -5.14 -7.06 6.29
N ASP A 71 -4.58 -8.05 6.98
CA ASP A 71 -5.03 -9.45 6.88
C ASP A 71 -4.94 -10.07 5.47
N ALA A 72 -3.84 -9.80 4.76
CA ALA A 72 -3.55 -10.37 3.44
C ALA A 72 -3.75 -11.89 3.39
N GLY A 73 -4.70 -12.37 2.60
CA GLY A 73 -5.04 -13.79 2.47
C GLY A 73 -6.16 -14.31 3.39
N LEU A 74 -6.81 -13.44 4.18
CA LEU A 74 -7.99 -13.81 4.97
C LEU A 74 -9.30 -13.36 4.30
N PRO A 75 -10.46 -13.97 4.64
CA PRO A 75 -11.74 -13.64 4.02
C PRO A 75 -12.19 -12.18 4.18
N ASN A 76 -11.60 -11.47 5.14
CA ASN A 76 -11.98 -10.11 5.53
C ASN A 76 -10.89 -9.08 5.18
N GLU A 77 -10.19 -9.24 4.05
CA GLU A 77 -9.21 -8.23 3.61
C GLU A 77 -9.82 -6.82 3.61
N VAL A 78 -9.22 -5.92 4.37
CA VAL A 78 -9.65 -4.52 4.44
C VAL A 78 -8.60 -3.65 3.78
N TYR A 79 -9.03 -2.90 2.77
CA TYR A 79 -8.25 -1.83 2.17
C TYR A 79 -8.73 -0.49 2.72
N ARG A 80 -7.80 0.34 3.18
CA ARG A 80 -8.09 1.74 3.54
C ARG A 80 -7.19 2.65 2.74
N ILE A 81 -7.73 3.76 2.26
CA ILE A 81 -6.97 4.76 1.55
C ILE A 81 -7.03 6.10 2.27
N THR A 82 -5.87 6.71 2.43
CA THR A 82 -5.69 8.08 2.91
C THR A 82 -5.07 8.92 1.80
N LYS A 83 -5.59 10.13 1.57
CA LYS A 83 -5.05 11.08 0.58
C LYS A 83 -4.51 12.32 1.28
N ASN A 84 -3.28 12.75 0.99
CA ASN A 84 -2.64 13.99 1.46
C ASN A 84 -2.83 14.27 2.97
N ASN A 85 -2.75 13.24 3.83
CA ASN A 85 -3.00 13.31 5.30
C ASN A 85 -4.47 13.48 5.73
N GLY A 86 -5.43 13.17 4.85
CA GLY A 86 -6.85 13.14 5.18
C GLY A 86 -7.27 11.97 6.08
N LYS A 87 -8.59 11.78 6.22
CA LYS A 87 -9.15 10.62 6.91
C LYS A 87 -9.02 9.36 6.05
N ALA A 88 -8.66 8.24 6.67
CA ALA A 88 -8.66 6.93 6.02
C ALA A 88 -10.11 6.50 5.68
N ILE A 89 -10.33 6.15 4.41
CA ILE A 89 -11.63 5.72 3.88
C ILE A 89 -11.52 4.27 3.41
N ASN A 90 -12.56 3.47 3.60
CA ASN A 90 -12.59 2.11 3.07
C ASN A 90 -12.49 2.11 1.54
N ALA A 91 -11.70 1.18 1.03
CA ALA A 91 -11.44 1.01 -0.37
C ALA A 91 -11.62 -0.46 -0.78
N THR A 92 -11.63 -0.69 -2.08
CA THR A 92 -11.68 -2.02 -2.68
C THR A 92 -10.63 -2.11 -3.78
N ASN A 93 -9.90 -3.22 -3.82
CA ASN A 93 -9.02 -3.56 -4.91
C ASN A 93 -9.79 -4.23 -6.05
N TYR A 94 -9.35 -3.98 -7.28
CA TYR A 94 -9.82 -4.69 -8.47
C TYR A 94 -8.74 -4.58 -9.56
N TYR A 95 -8.96 -5.23 -10.70
CA TYR A 95 -7.95 -5.28 -11.75
C TYR A 95 -8.48 -4.85 -13.11
N ARG A 96 -7.60 -4.25 -13.92
CA ARG A 96 -7.86 -3.90 -15.32
C ARG A 96 -6.85 -4.54 -16.26
N SER A 97 -7.32 -5.03 -17.39
CA SER A 97 -6.48 -5.61 -18.45
C SER A 97 -5.34 -4.67 -18.84
N SER A 98 -4.13 -5.20 -18.89
CA SER A 98 -2.93 -4.48 -19.37
C SER A 98 -3.03 -3.96 -20.79
N LYS A 99 -3.83 -4.61 -21.64
CA LYS A 99 -3.99 -4.27 -23.06
C LYS A 99 -5.20 -3.35 -23.30
N SER A 100 -6.36 -3.73 -22.77
CA SER A 100 -7.64 -3.05 -23.07
C SER A 100 -8.09 -2.08 -21.99
N LEU A 101 -7.44 -2.08 -20.83
CA LEU A 101 -7.82 -1.30 -19.63
C LEU A 101 -9.26 -1.58 -19.13
N ALA A 102 -9.91 -2.64 -19.64
CA ALA A 102 -11.20 -3.10 -19.18
C ALA A 102 -11.07 -3.85 -17.85
N VAL A 103 -12.11 -3.79 -17.00
CA VAL A 103 -12.15 -4.54 -15.73
C VAL A 103 -12.09 -6.04 -16.00
N VAL A 104 -11.27 -6.78 -15.25
CA VAL A 104 -11.15 -8.23 -15.37
C VAL A 104 -11.49 -8.92 -14.05
N LYS A 105 -12.09 -10.11 -14.14
CA LYS A 105 -12.39 -10.96 -12.97
C LYS A 105 -11.22 -11.88 -12.60
N ASN A 106 -10.45 -12.33 -13.59
CA ASN A 106 -9.31 -13.21 -13.42
C ASN A 106 -8.03 -12.43 -13.79
N PRO A 107 -7.42 -11.74 -12.82
CA PRO A 107 -6.24 -10.92 -13.10
C PRO A 107 -5.03 -11.76 -13.45
N ARG A 108 -4.20 -11.26 -14.37
CA ARG A 108 -2.86 -11.79 -14.63
C ARG A 108 -1.83 -10.88 -13.99
N ILE A 109 -0.63 -11.41 -13.75
CA ILE A 109 0.51 -10.65 -13.20
C ILE A 109 0.77 -9.35 -13.96
N ALA A 110 0.54 -9.35 -15.28
CA ALA A 110 0.78 -8.16 -16.11
C ALA A 110 -0.34 -7.11 -16.04
N ASP A 111 -1.51 -7.42 -15.52
CA ASP A 111 -2.67 -6.52 -15.50
C ASP A 111 -2.51 -5.43 -14.44
N TRP A 112 -3.26 -4.33 -14.58
CA TRP A 112 -3.18 -3.18 -13.68
C TRP A 112 -3.92 -3.47 -12.39
N GLU A 113 -3.29 -3.17 -11.27
CA GLU A 113 -3.91 -3.19 -9.95
C GLU A 113 -4.59 -1.84 -9.71
N CYS A 114 -5.85 -1.83 -9.29
CA CYS A 114 -6.64 -0.64 -9.15
C CYS A 114 -7.30 -0.57 -7.78
N ILE A 115 -7.33 0.62 -7.20
CA ILE A 115 -7.98 0.92 -5.93
C ILE A 115 -9.09 1.93 -6.19
N LYS A 116 -10.27 1.66 -5.63
CA LYS A 116 -11.37 2.61 -5.54
C LYS A 116 -11.79 2.79 -4.09
N ASP A 117 -12.01 4.02 -3.65
CA ASP A 117 -12.72 4.24 -2.40
C ASP A 117 -14.21 3.86 -2.56
N ASN A 118 -14.86 3.52 -1.45
CA ASN A 118 -16.26 3.08 -1.47
C ASN A 118 -17.24 4.20 -1.84
N ASN A 119 -16.78 5.45 -1.82
CA ASN A 119 -17.56 6.62 -2.22
C ASN A 119 -17.41 6.91 -3.72
N GLY A 120 -16.54 6.20 -4.44
CA GLY A 120 -16.21 6.39 -5.85
C GLY A 120 -15.41 7.66 -6.17
N VAL A 121 -14.93 8.39 -5.16
CA VAL A 121 -14.25 9.69 -5.32
C VAL A 121 -12.80 9.50 -5.76
N THR A 122 -12.10 8.59 -5.09
CA THR A 122 -10.71 8.22 -5.40
C THR A 122 -10.71 6.91 -6.13
N HIS A 123 -10.18 6.94 -7.35
CA HIS A 123 -10.17 5.77 -8.21
C HIS A 123 -8.95 5.81 -9.12
N PHE A 124 -7.95 4.98 -8.85
CA PHE A 124 -6.70 4.96 -9.61
C PHE A 124 -6.17 3.54 -9.77
N CYS A 125 -5.28 3.39 -10.73
CA CYS A 125 -4.61 2.14 -11.06
C CYS A 125 -3.10 2.35 -11.16
N TYR A 126 -2.35 1.29 -10.92
CA TYR A 126 -0.89 1.28 -11.01
C TYR A 126 -0.34 -0.05 -11.51
N LYS A 127 0.91 0.01 -12.00
CA LYS A 127 1.71 -1.13 -12.47
C LYS A 127 3.20 -0.79 -12.43
#